data_AF-A0A5P3XD72-F1
#
_entry.id   AF-A0A5P3XD72-F1
#
_cell.length_a   1.000
_cell.length_b   1.000
_cell.length_c   1.000
_cell.angle_alpha   90.00
_cell.angle_beta   90.00
_cell.angle_gamma   90.00
#
_symmetry.space_group_name_H-M   'P 1'
#
loop_
_entity.id
_entity.type
_entity.pdbx_description
1 polymer ?
#
loop_
_entity_poly.entity_id
_entity_poly.type
_entity_poly.pdbx_seq_one_letter_code
_entity_poly.pdbx_strand_id
1 'polypeptide(L)'
;MMELQVIDKREVKETQIETFNNTELKINVRTIKFEDGTIGINAEDAAKGFGFTTIAKSGNECVRWSRINEYLQEFGFDHKWAKDDYIPESLFYMLGMKANNKTAQDFQKWLAMEVIPSIRQTGGYIPHNEDDDDATIMAKALLISQKTIEKKDNKIKALEKETLKLVDVIESQKPKLEYLDQILSCDDALLVTNIAFDYGLTAQALNKILCEERIQRKLRGQWVLYSDYLGKGYTKTETEIYGDKPRAQTLWTQKGRMLIHEVLTKREVKAMMDLELAEA
;
A
#
# COMPACT_ATOMS: atom_id res chain seq x y z
N MET A 1 14.44 8.19 -9.29
CA MET A 1 15.06 6.98 -9.88
C MET A 1 13.92 6.08 -10.29
N MET A 2 13.78 5.75 -11.58
CA MET A 2 12.70 4.89 -12.05
C MET A 2 13.20 3.44 -11.90
N GLU A 3 12.83 2.77 -10.80
CA GLU A 3 13.10 1.34 -10.63
C GLU A 3 12.11 0.55 -11.46
N LEU A 4 12.58 -0.03 -12.56
CA LEU A 4 11.82 -1.02 -13.33
C LEU A 4 11.99 -2.37 -12.61
N GLN A 5 10.89 -2.90 -12.06
CA GLN A 5 10.91 -4.20 -11.39
C GLN A 5 11.23 -5.31 -12.40
N VAL A 6 12.23 -6.13 -12.06
CA VAL A 6 12.51 -7.37 -12.79
C VAL A 6 11.37 -8.32 -12.50
N ILE A 7 10.67 -8.73 -13.55
CA ILE A 7 9.49 -9.58 -13.42
C ILE A 7 9.96 -11.04 -13.27
N ASP A 8 9.91 -11.58 -12.06
CA ASP A 8 10.23 -12.99 -11.77
C ASP A 8 8.97 -13.87 -11.96
N LYS A 9 9.09 -14.91 -12.79
CA LYS A 9 8.05 -15.93 -13.02
C LYS A 9 7.54 -16.61 -11.75
N ARG A 10 8.32 -16.62 -10.67
CA ARG A 10 8.00 -17.37 -9.44
C ARG A 10 6.88 -16.75 -8.60
N GLU A 11 6.45 -15.52 -8.90
CA GLU A 11 5.39 -14.82 -8.15
C GLU A 11 4.01 -14.86 -8.81
N VAL A 12 3.85 -15.51 -9.96
CA VAL A 12 2.64 -15.33 -10.79
C VAL A 12 1.61 -16.44 -10.54
N LYS A 13 0.51 -16.10 -9.85
CA LYS A 13 -0.73 -16.88 -9.85
C LYS A 13 -1.70 -16.29 -10.88
N GLU A 14 -2.23 -17.13 -11.76
CA GLU A 14 -3.21 -16.82 -12.83
C GLU A 14 -2.70 -15.91 -13.97
N THR A 15 -2.12 -16.52 -15.00
CA THR A 15 -1.64 -15.82 -16.20
C THR A 15 -2.59 -16.04 -17.38
N GLN A 16 -3.28 -14.98 -17.84
CA GLN A 16 -3.90 -15.00 -19.17
C GLN A 16 -2.81 -14.67 -20.20
N ILE A 17 -2.41 -15.68 -20.99
CA ILE A 17 -1.47 -15.50 -22.09
C ILE A 17 -2.25 -15.03 -23.30
N GLU A 18 -1.96 -13.83 -23.77
CA GLU A 18 -2.50 -13.28 -25.01
C GLU A 18 -1.41 -13.26 -26.10
N THR A 19 -1.82 -13.24 -27.36
CA THR A 19 -0.88 -13.10 -28.48
C THR A 19 -1.14 -11.77 -29.16
N PHE A 20 -0.16 -10.88 -29.12
CA PHE A 20 -0.21 -9.63 -29.85
C PHE A 20 0.35 -9.82 -31.26
N ASN A 21 -0.47 -9.54 -32.26
CA ASN A 21 -0.10 -9.64 -33.66
C ASN A 21 -0.16 -8.25 -34.29
N ASN A 22 0.99 -7.75 -34.74
CA ASN A 22 1.06 -6.60 -35.63
C ASN A 22 1.29 -7.11 -37.06
N THR A 23 0.22 -7.12 -37.85
CA THR A 23 0.19 -7.62 -39.22
C THR A 23 1.06 -6.81 -40.18
N GLU A 24 1.19 -5.50 -39.95
CA GLU A 24 2.00 -4.60 -40.80
C GLU A 24 3.49 -4.84 -40.59
N LEU A 25 3.90 -5.02 -39.34
CA LEU A 25 5.30 -5.25 -38.98
C LEU A 25 5.69 -6.73 -39.00
N LYS A 26 4.73 -7.64 -39.19
CA LYS A 26 4.90 -9.11 -39.11
C LYS A 26 5.54 -9.56 -37.80
N ILE A 27 5.32 -8.80 -36.73
CA ILE A 27 5.79 -9.13 -35.39
C ILE A 27 4.63 -9.79 -34.65
N ASN A 28 4.86 -11.02 -34.20
CA ASN A 28 3.93 -11.77 -33.37
C ASN A 28 4.63 -12.09 -32.04
N VAL A 29 4.06 -11.60 -30.94
CA VAL A 29 4.65 -11.76 -29.61
C VAL A 29 3.60 -12.23 -28.62
N ARG A 30 3.94 -13.27 -27.84
CA ARG A 30 3.14 -13.66 -26.68
C ARG A 30 3.32 -12.64 -25.57
N THR A 31 2.21 -12.26 -24.95
CA THR A 31 2.16 -11.30 -23.86
C THR A 31 1.47 -11.91 -22.64
N ILE A 32 1.88 -11.46 -21.48
CA ILE A 32 1.22 -11.75 -20.20
C ILE A 32 0.89 -10.43 -19.54
N LYS A 33 -0.31 -10.35 -18.96
CA LYS A 33 -0.75 -9.19 -18.20
C LYS A 33 -0.73 -9.52 -16.71
N PHE A 34 -0.10 -8.67 -15.93
CA PHE A 34 0.00 -8.81 -14.48
C PHE A 34 -1.15 -8.10 -13.76
N GLU A 35 -1.36 -8.43 -12.47
CA GLU A 35 -2.43 -7.85 -11.63
C GLU A 35 -2.29 -6.33 -11.47
N ASP A 36 -1.05 -5.83 -11.43
CA ASP A 36 -0.73 -4.40 -11.37
C ASP A 36 -1.01 -3.64 -12.69
N GLY A 37 -1.38 -4.37 -13.74
CA GLY A 37 -1.66 -3.85 -15.07
C GLY A 37 -0.43 -3.74 -15.98
N THR A 38 0.76 -4.11 -15.51
CA THR A 38 1.97 -4.18 -16.35
C THR A 38 1.87 -5.33 -17.36
N ILE A 39 2.63 -5.21 -18.44
CA ILE A 39 2.66 -6.21 -19.52
C ILE A 39 4.08 -6.77 -19.63
N GLY A 40 4.16 -8.10 -19.60
CA GLY A 40 5.36 -8.86 -19.93
C GLY A 40 5.26 -9.36 -21.37
N ILE A 41 6.34 -9.21 -22.13
CA ILE A 41 6.44 -9.68 -23.51
C ILE A 41 7.44 -10.82 -23.58
N ASN A 42 7.09 -11.91 -24.27
CA ASN A 42 7.97 -13.07 -24.36
C ASN A 42 9.31 -12.70 -25.02
N ALA A 43 10.41 -12.99 -24.33
CA ALA A 43 11.75 -12.60 -24.72
C ALA A 43 12.20 -13.30 -26.02
N GLU A 44 11.79 -14.55 -26.23
CA GLU A 44 12.14 -15.30 -27.44
C GLU A 44 11.40 -14.76 -28.67
N ASP A 45 10.12 -14.43 -28.51
CA ASP A 45 9.32 -13.85 -29.61
C ASP A 45 9.81 -12.45 -29.97
N ALA A 46 10.14 -11.63 -28.96
CA ALA A 46 10.76 -10.32 -29.16
C ALA A 46 12.10 -10.44 -29.91
N ALA A 47 12.92 -11.42 -29.54
CA ALA A 47 14.18 -11.69 -30.21
C ALA A 47 14.00 -12.03 -31.69
N LYS A 48 13.04 -12.91 -32.00
CA LYS A 48 12.73 -13.32 -33.37
C LYS A 48 12.15 -12.16 -34.17
N GLY A 49 11.20 -11.41 -33.60
CA GLY A 49 10.57 -10.25 -34.24
C GLY A 49 11.58 -9.17 -34.63
N PHE A 50 12.58 -8.92 -33.76
CA PHE A 50 13.67 -7.99 -34.03
C PHE A 50 14.93 -8.65 -34.61
N GLY A 51 14.83 -9.86 -35.17
CA GLY A 51 15.90 -10.51 -35.93
C GLY A 51 17.19 -10.72 -35.14
N PHE A 52 17.10 -10.84 -33.82
CA PHE A 52 18.22 -11.25 -32.96
C PHE A 52 18.40 -12.77 -32.99
N THR A 53 18.42 -13.33 -34.19
CA THR A 53 18.50 -14.77 -34.44
C THR A 53 19.69 -15.12 -35.33
N THR A 54 20.03 -16.39 -35.37
CA THR A 54 21.03 -16.96 -36.29
C THR A 54 20.65 -18.40 -36.63
N ILE A 55 21.11 -18.90 -37.77
CA ILE A 55 20.88 -20.29 -38.17
C ILE A 55 22.01 -21.15 -37.60
N ALA A 56 21.66 -22.09 -36.73
CA ALA A 56 22.61 -23.04 -36.16
C ALA A 56 23.12 -24.02 -37.22
N LYS A 57 24.22 -24.72 -36.93
CA LYS A 57 24.76 -25.78 -37.82
C LYS A 57 23.75 -26.91 -38.12
N SER A 58 22.75 -27.09 -37.24
CA SER A 58 21.65 -28.04 -37.43
C SER A 58 20.55 -27.54 -38.38
N GLY A 59 20.65 -26.31 -38.89
CA GLY A 59 19.63 -25.67 -39.72
C GLY A 59 18.50 -24.98 -38.95
N ASN A 60 18.47 -25.13 -37.61
CA ASN A 60 17.45 -24.50 -36.78
C ASN A 60 17.77 -23.03 -36.52
N GLU A 61 16.75 -22.17 -36.58
CA GLU A 61 16.86 -20.79 -36.11
C GLU A 61 16.99 -20.75 -34.58
N CYS A 62 18.00 -20.04 -34.08
CA CYS A 62 18.27 -19.90 -32.67
C CYS A 62 18.46 -18.42 -32.29
N VAL A 63 17.98 -18.06 -31.09
CA VAL A 63 18.11 -16.70 -30.56
C VAL A 63 19.53 -16.42 -30.10
N ARG A 64 20.04 -15.22 -30.43
CA ARG A 64 21.34 -14.71 -30.01
C ARG A 64 21.25 -14.09 -28.62
N TRP A 65 21.02 -14.92 -27.60
CA TRP A 65 20.83 -14.48 -26.20
C TRP A 65 21.97 -13.59 -25.69
N SER A 66 23.23 -13.88 -26.05
CA SER A 66 24.37 -13.04 -25.66
C SER A 66 24.22 -11.59 -26.13
N ARG A 67 23.69 -11.37 -27.33
CA ARG A 67 23.52 -10.03 -27.92
C ARG A 67 22.39 -9.25 -27.25
N ILE A 68 21.27 -9.92 -26.98
CA ILE A 68 20.13 -9.31 -26.28
C ILE A 68 20.54 -8.92 -24.87
N ASN A 69 21.15 -9.85 -24.13
CA ASN A 69 21.57 -9.60 -22.76
C ASN A 69 22.73 -8.59 -22.64
N GLU A 70 23.52 -8.38 -23.70
CA GLU A 70 24.49 -7.28 -23.79
C GLU A 70 23.76 -5.94 -23.88
N TYR A 71 22.77 -5.82 -24.77
CA TYR A 71 21.97 -4.59 -24.90
C TYR A 71 21.15 -4.27 -23.65
N LEU A 72 20.53 -5.26 -23.03
CA LEU A 72 19.78 -5.06 -21.79
C LEU A 72 20.71 -4.59 -20.66
N GLN A 73 21.94 -5.09 -20.62
CA GLN A 73 22.96 -4.61 -19.69
C GLN A 73 23.39 -3.17 -19.98
N GLU A 74 23.56 -2.79 -21.26
CA GLU A 74 23.80 -1.38 -21.65
C GLU A 74 22.66 -0.45 -21.19
N PHE A 75 21.42 -0.95 -21.11
CA PHE A 75 20.27 -0.21 -20.60
C PHE A 75 20.21 -0.16 -19.06
N GLY A 76 21.16 -0.78 -18.35
CA GLY A 76 21.22 -0.83 -16.90
C GLY A 76 20.55 -2.04 -16.26
N PHE A 77 20.26 -3.10 -17.03
CA PHE A 77 19.62 -4.31 -16.53
C PHE A 77 20.59 -5.49 -16.54
N ASP A 78 21.13 -5.84 -15.38
CA ASP A 78 22.12 -6.93 -15.25
C ASP A 78 21.50 -8.34 -15.30
N HIS A 79 20.18 -8.45 -15.18
CA HIS A 79 19.47 -9.74 -15.28
C HIS A 79 19.70 -10.38 -16.66
N LYS A 80 19.83 -11.71 -16.68
CA LYS A 80 20.06 -12.48 -17.91
C LYS A 80 18.79 -13.23 -18.28
N TRP A 81 18.09 -12.70 -19.28
CA TRP A 81 16.90 -13.33 -19.85
C TRP A 81 17.28 -14.51 -20.75
N ALA A 82 16.44 -15.54 -20.71
CA ALA A 82 16.57 -16.75 -21.48
C ALA A 82 15.23 -17.15 -22.12
N LYS A 83 15.21 -18.36 -22.68
CA LYS A 83 14.03 -18.93 -23.31
C LYS A 83 12.85 -18.96 -22.32
N ASP A 84 11.66 -18.69 -22.86
CA ASP A 84 10.38 -18.63 -22.15
C ASP A 84 10.25 -17.47 -21.15
N ASP A 85 11.28 -16.66 -20.92
CA ASP A 85 11.20 -15.51 -20.02
C ASP A 85 10.39 -14.36 -20.65
N TYR A 86 9.96 -13.44 -19.79
CA TYR A 86 9.21 -12.25 -20.20
C TYR A 86 10.03 -11.01 -19.84
N ILE A 87 10.17 -10.13 -20.82
CA ILE A 87 10.76 -8.80 -20.65
C ILE A 87 9.63 -7.78 -20.41
N PRO A 88 9.85 -6.76 -19.57
CA PRO A 88 8.95 -5.61 -19.52
C PRO A 88 8.76 -4.98 -20.91
N GLU A 89 7.57 -4.44 -21.16
CA GLU A 89 7.24 -3.73 -22.40
C GLU A 89 8.23 -2.61 -22.74
N SER A 90 8.76 -1.92 -21.73
CA SER A 90 9.80 -0.89 -21.91
C SER A 90 11.08 -1.46 -22.55
N LEU A 91 11.52 -2.65 -22.12
CA LEU A 91 12.70 -3.33 -22.69
C LEU A 91 12.43 -3.79 -24.12
N PHE A 92 11.21 -4.22 -24.43
CA PHE A 92 10.82 -4.55 -25.80
C PHE A 92 10.99 -3.34 -26.74
N TYR A 93 10.51 -2.16 -26.33
CA TYR A 93 10.68 -0.93 -27.10
C TYR A 93 12.15 -0.53 -27.24
N MET A 94 12.93 -0.60 -26.15
CA MET A 94 14.36 -0.28 -26.21
C MET A 94 15.13 -1.22 -27.14
N LEU A 95 14.82 -2.52 -27.12
CA LEU A 95 15.41 -3.50 -28.03
C LEU A 95 15.03 -3.21 -29.49
N GLY A 96 13.76 -2.87 -29.76
CA GLY A 96 13.29 -2.49 -31.09
C GLY A 96 13.97 -1.23 -31.64
N MET A 97 14.26 -0.25 -30.77
CA MET A 97 15.00 0.97 -31.13
C MET A 97 16.49 0.71 -31.36
N LYS A 98 17.07 -0.31 -30.71
CA LYS A 98 18.48 -0.70 -30.87
C LYS A 98 18.71 -1.61 -32.08
N ALA A 99 17.71 -2.40 -32.47
CA ALA A 99 17.78 -3.28 -33.62
C ALA A 99 17.92 -2.49 -34.94
N ASN A 100 18.61 -3.06 -35.92
CA ASN A 100 18.91 -2.39 -37.20
C ASN A 100 18.52 -3.22 -38.44
N ASN A 101 17.69 -4.25 -38.27
CA ASN A 101 17.16 -4.98 -39.43
C ASN A 101 15.96 -4.21 -40.05
N LYS A 102 15.49 -4.65 -41.22
CA LYS A 102 14.37 -4.01 -41.93
C LYS A 102 13.10 -3.91 -41.09
N THR A 103 12.70 -4.98 -40.42
CA THR A 103 11.52 -5.02 -39.54
C THR A 103 11.63 -4.01 -38.39
N ALA A 104 12.79 -3.92 -37.75
CA ALA A 104 13.04 -2.95 -36.68
C ALA A 104 13.02 -1.50 -37.20
N GLN A 105 13.59 -1.25 -38.38
CA GLN A 105 13.53 0.08 -39.01
C GLN A 105 12.10 0.47 -39.38
N ASP A 106 11.28 -0.48 -39.84
CA ASP A 106 9.88 -0.22 -40.14
C ASP A 106 9.07 0.06 -38.87
N PHE A 107 9.33 -0.70 -37.79
CA PHE A 107 8.77 -0.44 -36.47
C PHE A 107 9.15 0.97 -35.95
N GLN A 108 10.43 1.34 -36.06
CA GLN A 108 10.92 2.67 -35.66
C GLN A 108 10.26 3.79 -36.47
N LYS A 109 10.13 3.63 -37.79
CA LYS A 109 9.46 4.61 -38.66
C LYS A 109 7.99 4.74 -38.33
N TRP A 110 7.28 3.63 -38.17
CA TRP A 110 5.87 3.61 -37.78
C TRP A 110 5.65 4.36 -36.46
N LEU A 111 6.47 4.08 -35.44
CA LEU A 111 6.41 4.82 -34.18
C LEU A 111 6.70 6.31 -34.35
N ALA A 112 7.74 6.67 -35.11
CA ALA A 112 8.19 8.06 -35.23
C ALA A 112 7.32 8.94 -36.14
N MET A 113 6.73 8.37 -37.19
CA MET A 113 5.98 9.12 -38.21
C MET A 113 4.47 9.12 -37.93
N GLU A 114 3.95 8.08 -37.29
CA GLU A 114 2.51 7.89 -37.14
C GLU A 114 2.09 7.90 -35.67
N VAL A 115 2.58 6.94 -34.87
CA VAL A 115 2.07 6.72 -33.50
C VAL A 115 2.39 7.90 -32.58
N ILE A 116 3.66 8.27 -32.45
CA ILE A 116 4.09 9.33 -31.51
C ILE A 116 3.52 10.69 -31.91
N PRO A 117 3.55 11.11 -33.20
CA PRO A 117 2.90 12.35 -33.62
C PRO A 117 1.40 12.38 -33.34
N SER A 118 0.67 11.30 -33.60
CA SER A 118 -0.77 11.21 -33.31
C SER A 118 -1.03 11.37 -31.82
N ILE A 119 -0.34 10.61 -30.96
CA ILE A 119 -0.50 10.73 -29.50
C ILE A 119 -0.20 12.17 -29.02
N ARG A 120 0.86 12.80 -29.54
CA ARG A 120 1.21 14.18 -29.17
C ARG A 120 0.12 15.19 -29.56
N GLN A 121 -0.52 15.00 -30.71
CA GLN A 121 -1.50 15.96 -31.24
C GLN A 121 -2.91 15.75 -30.68
N THR A 122 -3.35 14.49 -30.59
CA THR A 122 -4.74 14.14 -30.27
C THR A 122 -4.89 13.54 -28.87
N GLY A 123 -3.79 13.20 -28.20
CA GLY A 123 -3.80 12.49 -26.92
C GLY A 123 -4.03 10.99 -27.02
N GLY A 124 -4.14 10.42 -28.24
CA GLY A 124 -4.36 8.98 -28.43
C GLY A 124 -3.96 8.47 -29.82
N TYR A 125 -3.89 7.15 -29.96
CA TYR A 125 -3.65 6.48 -31.23
C TYR A 125 -4.77 5.47 -31.50
N ILE A 126 -5.37 5.53 -32.68
CA ILE A 126 -6.38 4.58 -33.15
C ILE A 126 -5.79 3.88 -34.38
N PRO A 127 -5.49 2.57 -34.29
CA PRO A 127 -5.06 1.81 -35.44
C PRO A 127 -6.17 1.82 -36.50
N HIS A 128 -5.80 2.21 -37.71
CA HIS A 128 -6.69 2.22 -38.87
C HIS A 128 -5.92 1.71 -40.08
N ASN A 129 -6.62 1.03 -40.98
CA ASN A 129 -6.08 0.62 -42.27
C ASN A 129 -6.38 1.71 -43.32
N GLU A 130 -5.64 1.74 -44.43
CA GLU A 130 -5.90 2.67 -45.54
C GLU A 130 -7.32 2.50 -46.13
N ASP A 131 -7.93 1.33 -45.98
CA ASP A 131 -9.28 1.02 -46.45
C ASP A 131 -10.39 1.35 -45.42
N ASP A 132 -10.05 1.76 -44.20
CA ASP A 132 -11.06 2.12 -43.19
C ASP A 132 -11.66 3.50 -43.51
N ASP A 133 -12.99 3.56 -43.64
CA ASP A 133 -13.68 4.84 -43.74
C ASP A 133 -13.75 5.58 -42.39
N ASP A 134 -14.04 6.89 -42.43
CA ASP A 134 -14.14 7.75 -41.23
C ASP A 134 -15.13 7.18 -40.19
N ALA A 135 -16.20 6.54 -40.65
CA ALA A 135 -17.19 5.92 -39.78
C ALA A 135 -16.62 4.73 -39.01
N THR A 136 -15.82 3.90 -39.67
CA THR A 136 -15.12 2.75 -39.08
C THR A 136 -14.08 3.19 -38.07
N ILE A 137 -13.32 4.25 -38.37
CA ILE A 137 -12.35 4.83 -37.44
C ILE A 137 -13.06 5.37 -36.20
N MET A 138 -14.17 6.10 -36.36
CA MET A 138 -15.00 6.57 -35.24
C MET A 138 -15.61 5.43 -34.42
N ALA A 139 -16.08 4.37 -35.07
CA ALA A 139 -16.62 3.19 -34.37
C ALA A 139 -15.55 2.51 -33.50
N LYS A 140 -14.31 2.36 -34.01
CA LYS A 140 -13.17 1.86 -33.25
C LYS A 140 -12.85 2.78 -32.05
N ALA A 141 -12.84 4.09 -32.27
CA ALA A 141 -12.62 5.07 -31.21
C ALA A 141 -13.67 4.98 -30.08
N LEU A 142 -14.95 4.87 -30.46
CA LEU A 142 -16.06 4.75 -29.53
C LEU A 142 -15.96 3.47 -28.72
N LEU A 143 -15.62 2.34 -29.35
CA LEU A 143 -15.43 1.06 -28.67
C LEU A 143 -14.29 1.10 -27.64
N ILE A 144 -13.15 1.69 -28.01
CA ILE A 144 -12.02 1.87 -27.08
C ILE A 144 -12.43 2.77 -25.90
N SER A 145 -13.18 3.84 -26.18
CA SER A 145 -13.69 4.75 -25.16
C SER A 145 -14.65 4.06 -24.20
N GLN A 146 -15.60 3.28 -24.72
CA GLN A 146 -16.54 2.49 -23.91
C GLN A 146 -15.81 1.49 -23.01
N LYS A 147 -14.86 0.72 -23.54
CA LYS A 147 -14.03 -0.20 -22.73
C LYS A 147 -13.25 0.53 -21.62
N THR A 148 -12.82 1.76 -21.88
CA THR A 148 -12.08 2.58 -20.91
C THR A 148 -13.01 3.10 -19.81
N ILE A 149 -14.22 3.54 -20.18
CA ILE A 149 -15.25 3.97 -19.23
C ILE A 149 -15.65 2.80 -18.33
N GLU A 150 -15.93 1.63 -18.91
CA GLU A 150 -16.31 0.44 -18.15
C GLU A 150 -15.24 0.02 -17.13
N LYS A 151 -13.95 0.07 -17.51
CA LYS A 151 -12.83 -0.17 -16.58
C LYS A 151 -12.81 0.85 -15.43
N LYS A 152 -13.04 2.13 -15.72
CA LYS A 152 -13.09 3.19 -14.70
C LYS A 152 -14.28 2.99 -13.78
N ASP A 153 -15.46 2.69 -14.31
CA ASP A 153 -16.67 2.44 -13.52
C ASP A 153 -16.51 1.25 -12.58
N ASN A 154 -15.88 0.17 -13.05
CA ASN A 154 -15.57 -0.98 -12.20
C ASN A 154 -14.60 -0.62 -11.07
N LYS A 155 -13.59 0.22 -11.34
CA LYS A 155 -12.67 0.72 -10.31
C LYS A 155 -13.36 1.63 -9.31
N ILE A 156 -14.25 2.51 -9.77
CA ILE A 156 -15.06 3.39 -8.92
C ILE A 156 -15.93 2.53 -7.99
N LYS A 157 -16.67 1.55 -8.53
CA LYS A 157 -17.50 0.63 -7.73
C LYS A 157 -16.70 -0.14 -6.67
N ALA A 158 -15.49 -0.56 -7.00
CA ALA A 158 -14.61 -1.25 -6.05
C ALA A 158 -14.19 -0.32 -4.90
N LEU A 159 -13.78 0.91 -5.23
CA LEU A 159 -13.41 1.93 -4.24
C LEU A 159 -14.63 2.33 -3.39
N GLU A 160 -15.80 2.52 -3.99
CA GLU A 160 -17.04 2.83 -3.26
C GLU A 160 -17.36 1.75 -2.23
N LYS A 161 -17.25 0.47 -2.61
CA LYS A 161 -17.45 -0.66 -1.69
C LYS A 161 -16.44 -0.67 -0.53
N GLU A 162 -15.19 -0.30 -0.81
CA GLU A 162 -14.16 -0.19 0.23
C GLU A 162 -14.46 0.99 1.18
N THR A 163 -14.80 2.16 0.63
CA THR A 163 -15.17 3.33 1.43
C THR A 163 -16.40 3.06 2.30
N LEU A 164 -17.39 2.33 1.81
CA LEU A 164 -18.58 1.97 2.59
C LEU A 164 -18.22 1.11 3.80
N LYS A 165 -17.35 0.10 3.63
CA LYS A 165 -16.86 -0.71 4.76
C LYS A 165 -16.11 0.12 5.80
N LEU A 166 -15.30 1.08 5.35
CA LEU A 166 -14.56 1.96 6.26
C LEU A 166 -15.52 2.88 7.03
N VAL A 167 -16.57 3.39 6.38
CA VAL A 167 -17.62 4.17 7.04
C VAL A 167 -18.34 3.33 8.10
N ASP A 168 -18.74 2.09 7.81
CA ASP A 168 -19.36 1.19 8.79
C ASP A 168 -18.45 0.97 10.02
N VAL A 169 -17.15 0.78 9.80
CA VAL A 169 -16.17 0.65 10.89
C VAL A 169 -16.09 1.93 11.71
N ILE A 170 -16.01 3.09 11.07
CA ILE A 170 -15.97 4.39 11.76
C ILE A 170 -17.25 4.61 12.57
N GLU A 171 -18.42 4.33 12.01
CA GLU A 171 -19.70 4.46 12.72
C GLU A 171 -19.77 3.55 13.94
N SER A 172 -19.26 2.31 13.85
CA SER A 172 -19.18 1.39 14.99
C SER A 172 -18.21 1.86 16.09
N GLN A 173 -17.17 2.61 15.73
CA GLN A 173 -16.15 3.11 16.65
C GLN A 173 -16.51 4.48 17.26
N LYS A 174 -17.32 5.27 16.56
CA LYS A 174 -17.78 6.59 16.98
C LYS A 174 -18.36 6.64 18.40
N PRO A 175 -19.28 5.75 18.83
CA PRO A 175 -19.80 5.79 20.20
C PRO A 175 -18.72 5.48 21.24
N LYS A 176 -17.72 4.64 20.92
CA LYS A 176 -16.58 4.36 21.82
C LYS A 176 -15.70 5.59 21.98
N LEU A 177 -15.43 6.32 20.89
CA LEU A 177 -14.67 7.57 20.93
C LEU A 177 -15.43 8.69 21.66
N GLU A 178 -16.72 8.86 21.39
CA GLU A 178 -17.56 9.86 22.09
C GLU A 178 -17.64 9.59 23.59
N TYR A 179 -17.75 8.32 23.99
CA TYR A 179 -17.70 7.92 25.40
C TYR A 179 -16.36 8.26 26.05
N LEU A 180 -15.25 7.98 25.36
CA LEU A 180 -13.91 8.34 25.84
C LEU A 180 -13.74 9.86 25.95
N ASP A 181 -14.17 10.63 24.95
CA ASP A 181 -14.11 12.09 24.96
C ASP A 181 -14.96 12.68 26.09
N GLN A 182 -16.15 12.12 26.36
CA GLN A 182 -17.00 12.55 27.46
C GLN A 182 -16.32 12.33 28.82
N ILE A 183 -15.69 11.17 29.04
CA ILE A 183 -14.93 10.89 30.27
C ILE A 183 -13.71 11.79 30.39
N LEU A 184 -12.97 12.00 29.30
CA LEU A 184 -11.80 12.86 29.27
C LEU A 184 -12.17 14.34 29.47
N SER A 185 -13.40 14.74 29.14
CA SER A 185 -13.91 16.10 29.35
C SER A 185 -14.33 16.41 30.79
N CYS A 186 -14.53 15.40 31.65
CA CYS A 186 -14.83 15.61 33.07
C CYS A 186 -13.57 16.08 33.83
N ASP A 187 -13.56 17.31 34.37
CA ASP A 187 -12.45 17.83 35.20
C ASP A 187 -12.41 17.27 36.64
N ASP A 188 -13.23 16.25 36.91
CA ASP A 188 -13.30 15.59 38.21
C ASP A 188 -12.01 14.81 38.49
N ALA A 189 -11.42 15.09 39.65
CA ALA A 189 -10.25 14.36 40.14
C ALA A 189 -10.70 13.15 40.96
N LEU A 190 -10.17 11.97 40.66
CA LEU A 190 -10.62 10.71 41.25
C LEU A 190 -9.61 10.18 42.27
N LEU A 191 -10.13 9.53 43.31
CA LEU A 191 -9.30 8.78 44.25
C LEU A 191 -8.69 7.57 43.55
N VAL A 192 -7.47 7.21 43.95
CA VAL A 192 -6.79 6.00 43.47
C VAL A 192 -7.58 4.72 43.76
N THR A 193 -8.47 4.74 44.75
CA THR A 193 -9.40 3.64 45.07
C THR A 193 -10.39 3.37 43.95
N ASN A 194 -10.94 4.42 43.36
CA ASN A 194 -11.94 4.31 42.30
C ASN A 194 -11.27 3.81 41.03
N ILE A 195 -10.11 4.38 40.69
CA ILE A 195 -9.30 3.92 39.54
C ILE A 195 -8.86 2.47 39.74
N ALA A 196 -8.45 2.04 40.95
CA ALA A 196 -8.06 0.66 41.18
C ALA A 196 -9.23 -0.33 40.98
N PHE A 197 -10.43 0.05 41.42
CA PHE A 197 -11.62 -0.78 41.29
C PHE A 197 -11.99 -1.04 39.82
N ASP A 198 -11.83 -0.04 38.94
CA ASP A 198 -12.05 -0.17 37.49
C ASP A 198 -11.20 -1.28 36.82
N TYR A 199 -10.12 -1.73 37.47
CA TYR A 199 -9.21 -2.78 36.98
C TYR A 199 -9.24 -4.04 37.87
N GLY A 200 -10.20 -4.15 38.79
CA GLY A 200 -10.25 -5.25 39.75
C GLY A 200 -9.09 -5.28 40.76
N LEU A 201 -8.40 -4.14 40.93
CA LEU A 201 -7.27 -4.01 41.83
C LEU A 201 -7.70 -3.36 43.15
N THR A 202 -6.98 -3.68 44.22
CA THR A 202 -7.05 -2.87 45.44
C THR A 202 -6.22 -1.61 45.27
N ALA A 203 -6.58 -0.53 45.97
CA ALA A 203 -5.76 0.69 46.00
C ALA A 203 -4.31 0.41 46.42
N GLN A 204 -4.08 -0.58 47.28
CA GLN A 204 -2.74 -0.98 47.69
C GLN A 204 -1.95 -1.61 46.53
N ALA A 205 -2.58 -2.51 45.77
CA ALA A 205 -1.98 -3.15 44.60
C ALA A 205 -1.64 -2.12 43.51
N LEU A 206 -2.57 -1.22 43.19
CA LEU A 206 -2.33 -0.15 42.22
C LEU A 206 -1.20 0.79 42.68
N ASN A 207 -1.21 1.21 43.95
CA ASN A 207 -0.15 2.07 44.48
C ASN A 207 1.23 1.40 44.44
N LYS A 208 1.29 0.07 44.64
CA LYS A 208 2.53 -0.71 44.54
C LYS A 208 3.06 -0.71 43.11
N ILE A 209 2.20 -0.99 42.12
CA ILE A 209 2.55 -0.94 40.69
C ILE A 209 3.13 0.43 40.31
N LEU A 210 2.47 1.51 40.72
CA LEU A 210 2.92 2.88 40.42
C LEU A 210 4.24 3.26 41.12
N CYS A 211 4.59 2.59 42.23
CA CYS A 211 5.91 2.74 42.86
C CYS A 211 7.00 1.98 42.11
N GLU A 212 6.70 0.76 41.67
CA GLU A 212 7.62 -0.08 40.89
C GLU A 212 7.98 0.60 39.56
N GLU A 213 7.00 1.24 38.92
CA GLU A 213 7.18 2.06 37.71
C GLU A 213 7.80 3.44 37.97
N ARG A 214 8.18 3.74 39.22
CA ARG A 214 8.76 5.04 39.63
C ARG A 214 7.91 6.25 39.26
N ILE A 215 6.58 6.13 39.33
CA ILE A 215 5.64 7.23 39.06
C ILE A 215 5.30 7.98 40.35
N GLN A 216 5.13 7.26 41.46
CA GLN A 216 4.84 7.85 42.77
C GLN A 216 5.62 7.20 43.91
N ARG A 217 5.64 7.88 45.06
CA ARG A 217 6.23 7.40 46.32
C ARG A 217 5.41 7.85 47.52
N LYS A 218 5.50 7.11 48.63
CA LYS A 218 4.81 7.47 49.87
C LYS A 218 5.68 8.38 50.73
N LEU A 219 5.20 9.59 51.03
CA LEU A 219 5.85 10.55 51.91
C LEU A 219 4.88 11.00 53.00
N ARG A 220 5.26 10.83 54.28
CA ARG A 220 4.46 11.28 55.45
C ARG A 220 2.98 10.86 55.40
N GLY A 221 2.70 9.68 54.82
CA GLY A 221 1.34 9.15 54.69
C GLY A 221 0.60 9.48 53.40
N GLN A 222 1.12 10.39 52.56
CA GLN A 222 0.54 10.78 51.27
C GLN A 222 1.32 10.17 50.10
N TRP A 223 0.65 9.83 49.02
CA TRP A 223 1.27 9.43 47.75
C TRP A 223 1.60 10.66 46.92
N VAL A 224 2.88 10.86 46.59
CA VAL A 224 3.36 12.03 45.84
C VAL A 224 4.12 11.56 44.60
N LEU A 225 3.94 12.25 43.48
CA LEU A 225 4.62 11.93 42.23
C LEU A 225 6.14 12.19 42.32
N TYR A 226 6.93 11.42 41.55
CA TYR A 226 8.34 11.74 41.33
C TYR A 226 8.50 13.02 40.50
N SER A 227 9.70 13.61 40.52
CA SER A 227 10.05 14.84 39.79
C SER A 227 9.68 14.79 38.31
N ASP A 228 9.80 13.61 37.70
CA ASP A 228 9.53 13.41 36.27
C ASP A 228 8.05 13.55 35.92
N TYR A 229 7.16 13.43 36.90
CA TYR A 229 5.70 13.50 36.74
C TYR A 229 5.07 14.66 37.51
N LEU A 230 5.76 15.21 38.51
CA LEU A 230 5.29 16.33 39.32
C LEU A 230 5.11 17.60 38.46
N GLY A 231 4.03 18.35 38.70
CA GLY A 231 3.76 19.61 37.99
C GLY A 231 3.23 19.46 36.55
N LYS A 232 3.10 18.23 36.03
CA LYS A 232 2.58 17.96 34.67
C LYS A 232 1.05 17.83 34.60
N GLY A 233 0.35 18.09 35.70
CA GLY A 233 -1.12 18.07 35.79
C GLY A 233 -1.74 16.68 35.97
N TYR A 234 -0.97 15.66 36.36
CA TYR A 234 -1.48 14.29 36.56
C TYR A 234 -2.27 14.11 37.87
N THR A 235 -1.98 14.92 38.90
CA THR A 235 -2.63 14.81 40.21
C THR A 235 -3.01 16.18 40.78
N LYS A 236 -4.12 16.26 41.51
CA LYS A 236 -4.51 17.38 42.38
C LYS A 236 -4.35 16.94 43.84
N THR A 237 -3.97 17.87 44.72
CA THR A 237 -3.93 17.61 46.18
C THR A 237 -5.14 18.28 46.81
N GLU A 238 -5.90 17.52 47.58
CA GLU A 238 -7.03 18.04 48.36
C GLU A 238 -6.80 17.74 49.83
N THR A 239 -7.21 18.64 50.72
CA THR A 239 -7.06 18.43 52.16
C THR A 239 -8.43 18.21 52.77
N GLU A 240 -8.66 17.01 53.27
CA GLU A 240 -9.91 16.66 53.94
C GLU A 240 -9.68 16.64 55.46
N ILE A 241 -10.64 17.17 56.22
CA ILE A 241 -10.57 17.22 57.67
C ILE A 241 -11.24 15.97 58.23
N TYR A 242 -10.44 15.04 58.76
CA TYR A 242 -10.95 13.84 59.40
C TYR A 242 -10.91 14.00 60.92
N GLY A 243 -12.06 14.31 61.52
CA GLY A 243 -12.17 14.73 62.92
C GLY A 243 -11.63 16.15 63.10
N ASP A 244 -10.45 16.29 63.72
CA ASP A 244 -9.81 17.57 64.07
C ASP A 244 -8.40 17.71 63.45
N LYS A 245 -8.06 16.84 62.48
CA LYS A 245 -6.74 16.81 61.84
C LYS A 245 -6.87 16.89 60.32
N PRO A 246 -6.26 17.89 59.67
CA PRO A 246 -6.23 17.97 58.22
C PRO A 246 -5.36 16.82 57.66
N ARG A 247 -5.87 16.11 56.66
CA ARG A 247 -5.13 15.08 55.92
C ARG A 247 -5.15 15.43 54.43
N ALA A 248 -3.95 15.61 53.86
CA ALA A 248 -3.80 15.80 52.43
C ALA A 248 -3.93 14.45 51.72
N GLN A 249 -4.81 14.38 50.74
CA GLN A 249 -5.00 13.26 49.84
C GLN A 249 -4.63 13.65 48.40
N THR A 250 -4.18 12.66 47.65
CA THR A 250 -3.80 12.83 46.25
C THR A 250 -4.88 12.24 45.35
N LEU A 251 -5.46 13.10 44.53
CA LEU A 251 -6.47 12.76 43.53
C LEU A 251 -5.81 12.77 42.14
N TRP A 252 -6.27 11.91 41.26
CA TRP A 252 -5.79 11.77 39.90
C TRP A 252 -6.73 12.47 38.93
N THR A 253 -6.19 13.33 38.06
CA THR A 253 -6.96 13.95 36.98
C THR A 253 -7.25 12.94 35.87
N GLN A 254 -8.11 13.26 34.90
CA GLN A 254 -8.30 12.38 33.72
C GLN A 254 -6.99 12.13 32.98
N LYS A 255 -6.15 13.16 32.83
CA LYS A 255 -4.78 13.02 32.30
C LYS A 255 -3.92 12.06 33.13
N GLY A 256 -4.07 12.10 34.45
CA GLY A 256 -3.45 11.16 35.38
C GLY A 256 -3.98 9.72 35.24
N ARG A 257 -5.28 9.56 35.05
CA ARG A 257 -5.95 8.28 34.80
C ARG A 257 -5.48 7.64 33.50
N MET A 258 -5.27 8.43 32.43
CA MET A 258 -4.66 7.96 31.18
C MET A 258 -3.24 7.41 31.40
N LEU A 259 -2.40 8.12 32.17
CA LEU A 259 -1.07 7.65 32.52
C LEU A 259 -1.12 6.30 33.25
N ILE A 260 -2.06 6.14 34.19
CA ILE A 260 -2.27 4.87 34.90
C ILE A 260 -2.74 3.78 33.92
N HIS A 261 -3.67 4.09 33.02
CA HIS A 261 -4.14 3.15 32.00
C HIS A 261 -3.00 2.64 31.11
N GLU A 262 -2.17 3.54 30.58
CA GLU A 262 -1.00 3.16 29.76
C GLU A 262 -0.04 2.22 30.51
N VAL A 263 0.17 2.47 31.80
CA VAL A 263 1.04 1.64 32.65
C VAL A 263 0.45 0.26 32.89
N LEU A 264 -0.86 0.18 33.15
CA LEU A 264 -1.55 -1.09 33.38
C LEU A 264 -1.66 -1.91 32.09
N THR A 265 -1.94 -1.27 30.96
CA THR A 265 -1.96 -1.92 29.64
C THR A 265 -0.60 -2.49 29.27
N LYS A 266 0.51 -1.78 29.55
CA LYS A 266 1.89 -2.31 29.37
C LYS A 266 2.18 -3.54 30.23
N ARG A 267 1.48 -3.70 31.35
CA ARG A 267 1.57 -4.85 32.25
C ARG A 267 0.48 -5.92 31.98
N GLU A 268 -0.21 -5.82 30.84
CA GLU A 268 -1.30 -6.71 30.43
C GLU A 268 -2.48 -6.77 31.42
N VAL A 269 -2.66 -5.73 32.23
CA VAL A 269 -3.80 -5.58 33.14
C VAL A 269 -4.91 -4.80 32.42
N LYS A 270 -5.99 -5.48 32.04
CA LYS A 270 -7.13 -4.88 31.33
C LYS A 270 -8.13 -4.24 32.30
N ALA A 271 -8.77 -3.15 31.89
CA ALA A 271 -9.88 -2.56 32.64
C ALA A 271 -11.09 -3.50 32.59
N MET A 272 -11.88 -3.57 33.66
CA MET A 272 -13.12 -4.34 33.70
C MET A 272 -14.14 -3.82 32.67
N MET A 273 -14.16 -2.52 32.39
CA MET A 273 -15.02 -1.92 31.37
C MET A 273 -14.70 -2.43 29.95
N ASP A 274 -13.42 -2.73 29.67
CA ASP A 274 -12.99 -3.27 28.37
C ASP A 274 -13.37 -4.76 28.20
N LEU A 275 -13.64 -5.47 29.31
CA LEU A 275 -14.14 -6.85 29.29
C LEU A 275 -15.63 -6.89 28.94
N GLU A 276 -16.45 -5.97 29.46
CA GLU A 276 -17.88 -5.88 29.15
C GLU A 276 -18.15 -5.46 27.69
N LEU A 277 -17.29 -4.63 27.10
CA LEU A 277 -17.38 -4.20 25.70
C LEU A 277 -16.88 -5.22 24.67
N ALA A 278 -16.20 -6.29 25.12
CA ALA A 278 -15.72 -7.37 24.27
C ALA A 278 -16.69 -8.56 24.22
N GLU A 279 -17.64 -8.64 25.17
CA GLU A 279 -18.65 -9.69 25.28
C GLU A 279 -20.03 -9.29 24.70
N ALA A 280 -20.18 -8.04 24.24
CA ALA A 280 -21.39 -7.49 23.60
C ALA A 280 -21.19 -7.30 22.09
#